data_AF-A0A1J3ER30-F1
#
_entry.id   AF-A0A1J3ER30-F1
#
_cell.length_a   1.000
_cell.length_b   1.000
_cell.length_c   1.000
_cell.angle_alpha   90.00
_cell.angle_beta   90.00
_cell.angle_gamma   90.00
#
_symmetry.space_group_name_H-M   'P 1'
#
loop_
_entity.id
_entity.type
_entity.pdbx_description
1 polymer ?
#
loop_
_entity_poly.entity_id
_entity_poly.type
_entity_poly.pdbx_seq_one_letter_code
_entity_poly.pdbx_strand_id
1 'polypeptide(L)'
;MRDTSGKRYTDFQIPWDWMLDAGLIGQVSDLMQLKYSSLRLAQAYMKRITNELESKGGGKEGNLMLQGVRFAYTIHQFVGGFDGETLHIFNELKQSTTSEPRK
;
A
#
# COMPACT_ATOMS: atom_id res chain seq x y z
N MET A 1 18.97 -19.95 -11.27
CA MET A 1 17.96 -19.94 -10.18
C MET A 1 16.95 -18.83 -10.46
N ARG A 2 15.93 -19.10 -11.28
CA ARG A 2 14.74 -18.23 -11.46
C ARG A 2 13.44 -19.04 -11.59
N ASP A 3 13.49 -20.35 -11.34
CA ASP A 3 12.46 -21.32 -11.78
C ASP A 3 11.48 -21.78 -10.70
N THR A 4 11.71 -21.46 -9.43
CA THR A 4 10.86 -21.99 -8.34
C THR A 4 9.54 -21.25 -8.15
N SER A 5 9.41 -20.02 -8.67
CA SER A 5 8.19 -19.21 -8.52
C SER A 5 7.19 -19.42 -9.67
N GLY A 6 7.67 -19.63 -10.90
CA GLY A 6 6.83 -19.82 -12.10
C GLY A 6 5.79 -20.93 -11.95
N LYS A 7 6.22 -22.06 -11.37
CA LYS A 7 5.40 -23.26 -11.16
C LYS A 7 4.21 -23.03 -10.20
N ARG A 8 4.29 -22.06 -9.29
CA ARG A 8 3.19 -21.76 -8.36
C ARG A 8 2.08 -20.96 -9.05
N TYR A 9 2.43 -20.09 -10.00
CA TYR A 9 1.43 -19.31 -10.73
C TYR A 9 0.54 -20.19 -11.60
N THR A 10 1.11 -21.25 -12.21
CA THR A 10 0.32 -22.28 -12.91
C THR A 10 -0.63 -23.02 -11.97
N ASP A 11 -0.18 -23.37 -10.76
CA ASP A 11 -1.01 -24.08 -9.77
C ASP A 11 -2.20 -23.23 -9.31
N PHE A 12 -2.02 -21.91 -9.21
CA PHE A 12 -3.09 -20.96 -8.87
C PHE A 12 -3.91 -20.48 -10.08
N GLN A 13 -3.68 -21.04 -11.28
CA GLN A 13 -4.29 -20.58 -12.54
C GLN A 13 -4.14 -19.07 -12.77
N ILE A 14 -3.07 -18.48 -12.25
CA ILE A 14 -2.76 -17.07 -12.46
C ILE A 14 -2.10 -17.00 -13.84
N PRO A 15 -2.71 -16.33 -14.84
CA PRO A 15 -2.06 -16.14 -16.12
C PRO A 15 -0.77 -15.36 -15.86
N TRP A 16 0.36 -15.94 -16.27
CA TRP A 16 1.70 -15.40 -15.99
C TRP A 16 2.55 -15.30 -17.27
N ASP A 17 2.01 -15.71 -18.43
CA ASP A 17 2.64 -15.56 -19.75
C ASP A 17 2.98 -14.10 -20.06
N TRP A 18 2.15 -13.15 -19.62
CA TRP A 18 2.43 -11.71 -19.77
C TRP A 18 3.70 -11.26 -19.02
N MET A 19 4.13 -12.01 -17.99
CA MET A 19 5.38 -11.74 -17.26
C MET A 19 6.63 -12.28 -17.99
N LEU A 20 6.45 -13.21 -18.94
CA LEU A 20 7.54 -13.84 -19.69
C LEU A 20 7.96 -13.01 -20.91
N ASP A 21 7.02 -12.36 -21.59
CA ASP A 21 7.25 -11.57 -22.80
C ASP A 21 7.79 -10.15 -22.54
N ALA A 22 7.75 -9.71 -21.29
CA ALA A 22 8.29 -8.44 -20.84
C ALA A 22 9.83 -8.53 -20.74
N GLY A 23 10.54 -8.16 -21.81
CA GLY A 23 11.97 -7.80 -21.73
C GLY A 23 12.22 -6.69 -20.68
N LEU A 24 13.45 -6.18 -20.56
CA LEU A 24 13.78 -5.15 -19.55
C LEU A 24 12.80 -3.96 -19.56
N ILE A 25 12.33 -3.54 -20.74
CA ILE A 25 11.38 -2.45 -20.93
C ILE A 25 9.98 -2.79 -20.39
N GLY A 26 9.49 -4.01 -20.64
CA GLY A 26 8.20 -4.48 -20.09
C GLY A 26 8.26 -4.58 -18.57
N GLN A 27 9.36 -5.12 -18.02
CA GLN A 27 9.57 -5.19 -16.56
C GLN A 27 9.61 -3.80 -15.91
N VAL A 28 10.25 -2.80 -16.55
CA VAL A 28 10.28 -1.43 -16.04
C VAL A 28 8.90 -0.77 -16.13
N SER A 29 8.18 -0.94 -17.24
CA SER A 29 6.83 -0.39 -17.43
C SER A 29 5.83 -1.01 -16.44
N ASP A 30 5.83 -2.32 -16.29
CA ASP A 30 4.92 -3.04 -15.39
C ASP A 30 5.24 -2.75 -13.92
N LEU A 31 6.52 -2.63 -13.57
CA LEU A 31 6.92 -2.22 -12.23
C LEU A 31 6.47 -0.77 -11.95
N MET A 32 6.56 0.14 -12.93
CA MET A 32 6.09 1.51 -12.77
C MET A 32 4.56 1.58 -12.61
N GLN A 33 3.82 0.83 -13.42
CA GLN A 33 2.35 0.70 -13.33
C GLN A 33 1.91 0.12 -11.97
N LEU A 34 2.61 -0.92 -11.50
CA LEU A 34 2.34 -1.54 -10.22
C LEU A 34 2.62 -0.56 -9.07
N LYS A 35 3.76 0.12 -9.10
CA LYS A 35 4.11 1.17 -8.14
C LYS A 35 3.05 2.26 -8.09
N TYR A 36 2.62 2.76 -9.24
CA TYR A 36 1.59 3.79 -9.33
C TYR A 36 0.25 3.31 -8.77
N SER A 37 -0.21 2.12 -9.16
CA SER A 37 -1.49 1.55 -8.70
C SER A 37 -1.47 1.26 -7.20
N SER A 38 -0.37 0.73 -6.69
CA SER A 38 -0.13 0.51 -5.27
C SER A 38 -0.15 1.82 -4.47
N LEU A 39 0.42 2.91 -5.01
CA LEU A 39 0.39 4.23 -4.38
C LEU A 39 -1.05 4.76 -4.28
N ARG A 40 -1.83 4.68 -5.36
CA ARG A 40 -3.24 5.09 -5.36
C ARG A 40 -4.08 4.28 -4.36
N LEU A 41 -3.81 2.98 -4.27
CA LEU A 41 -4.47 2.12 -3.29
C LEU A 41 -4.11 2.54 -1.86
N ALA A 42 -2.85 2.88 -1.59
CA ALA A 42 -2.41 3.41 -0.30
C ALA A 42 -3.13 4.70 0.07
N GLN A 43 -3.22 5.66 -0.86
CA GLN A 43 -3.97 6.90 -0.65
C GLN A 43 -5.43 6.63 -0.27
N ALA A 44 -6.13 5.78 -1.04
CA ALA A 44 -7.53 5.44 -0.76
C ALA A 44 -7.70 4.73 0.60
N TYR A 45 -6.78 3.83 0.93
CA TYR A 45 -6.80 3.10 2.20
C TYR A 45 -6.57 4.02 3.40
N MET A 46 -5.57 4.90 3.33
CA MET A 46 -5.28 5.86 4.40
C MET A 46 -6.47 6.80 4.64
N LYS A 47 -7.05 7.37 3.57
CA LYS A 47 -8.28 8.20 3.67
C LYS A 47 -9.43 7.46 4.34
N ARG A 48 -9.64 6.19 3.97
CA ARG A 48 -10.70 5.36 4.57
C ARG A 48 -10.46 5.12 6.05
N ILE A 49 -9.22 4.86 6.46
CA ILE A 49 -8.90 4.68 7.88
C ILE A 49 -9.15 5.98 8.64
N THR A 50 -8.68 7.12 8.14
CA THR A 50 -8.92 8.42 8.78
C THR A 50 -10.41 8.64 9.03
N ASN A 51 -11.26 8.43 8.02
CA ASN A 51 -12.71 8.55 8.16
C ASN A 51 -13.33 7.57 9.17
N GLU A 52 -12.85 6.32 9.19
CA GLU A 52 -13.34 5.29 10.13
C GLU A 52 -12.92 5.58 11.57
N LEU A 53 -11.73 6.15 11.78
CA LEU A 53 -11.25 6.59 13.09
C LEU A 53 -12.12 7.76 13.58
N GLU A 54 -12.35 8.77 12.75
CA GLU A 54 -13.22 9.91 13.10
C GLU A 54 -14.66 9.49 13.42
N SER A 55 -15.18 8.46 12.74
CA SER A 55 -16.56 8.01 12.90
C SER A 55 -16.79 7.10 14.12
N LYS A 56 -15.79 6.35 14.61
CA LYS A 56 -16.01 5.23 15.57
C LYS A 56 -15.60 5.47 17.02
N GLY A 57 -14.99 6.60 17.37
CA GLY A 57 -14.78 6.99 18.78
C GLY A 57 -14.02 5.95 19.63
N GLY A 58 -12.76 5.67 19.28
CA GLY A 58 -11.76 5.13 20.21
C GLY A 58 -11.63 3.61 20.32
N GLY A 59 -12.74 2.86 20.28
CA GLY A 59 -12.75 1.48 20.81
C GLY A 59 -11.93 0.42 20.05
N LYS A 60 -11.57 0.64 18.78
CA LYS A 60 -10.76 -0.26 17.93
C LYS A 60 -9.63 0.48 17.18
N GLU A 61 -9.37 1.73 17.56
CA GLU A 61 -8.55 2.67 16.78
C GLU A 61 -7.09 2.27 16.72
N GLY A 62 -6.50 1.79 17.82
CA GLY A 62 -5.08 1.45 17.87
C GLY A 62 -4.64 0.34 16.91
N ASN A 63 -5.50 -0.67 16.67
CA ASN A 63 -5.19 -1.75 15.73
C ASN A 63 -5.34 -1.27 14.26
N LEU A 64 -6.42 -0.53 13.99
CA LEU A 64 -6.72 -0.04 12.63
C LEU A 64 -5.70 1.02 12.19
N MET A 65 -5.34 1.96 13.07
CA MET A 65 -4.30 2.95 12.81
C MET A 65 -2.96 2.27 12.52
N LEU A 66 -2.53 1.33 13.37
CA LEU A 66 -1.24 0.66 13.21
C LEU A 66 -1.19 -0.10 11.88
N GLN A 67 -2.30 -0.72 11.47
CA GLN A 67 -2.42 -1.36 10.17
C GLN A 67 -2.32 -0.35 9.03
N GLY A 68 -2.97 0.81 9.15
CA GLY A 68 -2.85 1.96 8.26
C GLY A 68 -1.41 2.41 8.03
N VAL A 69 -0.70 2.68 9.12
CA VAL A 69 0.68 3.15 9.08
C VAL A 69 1.64 2.08 8.54
N ARG A 70 1.48 0.82 8.92
CA ARG A 70 2.30 -0.30 8.38
C ARG A 70 2.09 -0.47 6.88
N PHE A 71 0.85 -0.37 6.42
CA PHE A 71 0.56 -0.44 4.99
C PHE A 71 1.18 0.74 4.24
N ALA A 72 0.97 1.97 4.71
CA ALA A 72 1.58 3.16 4.13
C ALA A 72 3.11 3.06 4.06
N TYR A 73 3.77 2.62 5.14
CA TYR A 73 5.21 2.43 5.16
C TYR A 73 5.69 1.37 4.15
N THR A 74 4.96 0.26 4.03
CA THR A 74 5.29 -0.80 3.05
C THR A 74 5.27 -0.25 1.62
N ILE A 75 4.26 0.55 1.30
CA ILE A 75 4.11 1.16 -0.02
C ILE A 75 5.18 2.24 -0.24
N HIS A 76 5.48 3.06 0.78
CA HIS A 76 6.58 4.03 0.72
C HIS A 76 7.90 3.36 0.34
N GLN A 77 8.27 2.24 1.00
CA GLN A 77 9.47 1.49 0.65
C GLN A 77 9.43 0.91 -0.76
N PHE A 78 8.25 0.44 -1.21
CA PHE A 78 8.07 -0.14 -2.54
C PHE A 78 8.22 0.91 -3.66
N VAL A 79 7.57 2.06 -3.52
CA VAL A 79 7.58 3.10 -4.57
C VAL A 79 8.84 3.96 -4.52
N GLY A 80 9.56 3.98 -3.40
CA GLY A 80 10.79 4.76 -3.21
C GLY A 80 10.56 6.15 -2.62
N GLY A 81 9.43 6.36 -1.93
CA GLY A 81 9.05 7.64 -1.36
C GLY A 81 7.64 8.08 -1.75
N PHE A 82 7.06 8.99 -0.97
CA PHE A 82 5.78 9.62 -1.27
C PHE A 82 5.97 10.96 -1.98
N ASP A 83 5.08 11.25 -2.92
CA ASP A 83 4.90 12.58 -3.47
C ASP A 83 4.14 13.49 -2.49
N GLY A 84 4.08 14.79 -2.79
CA GLY A 84 3.49 15.79 -1.90
C GLY A 84 2.04 15.50 -1.53
N GLU A 85 1.23 15.03 -2.48
CA GLU A 85 -0.16 14.65 -2.23
C GLU A 85 -0.26 13.44 -1.28
N THR A 86 0.48 12.37 -1.54
CA THR A 86 0.43 11.17 -0.68
C THR A 86 0.97 11.47 0.72
N LEU A 87 2.01 12.30 0.83
CA LEU A 87 2.59 12.68 2.11
C LEU A 87 1.61 13.53 2.95
N HIS A 88 0.80 14.38 2.31
CA HIS A 88 -0.28 15.09 2.98
C HIS A 88 -1.32 14.12 3.57
N ILE A 89 -1.81 13.17 2.77
CA ILE A 89 -2.78 12.15 3.21
C ILE A 89 -2.21 11.30 4.36
N PHE A 90 -0.93 10.95 4.29
CA PHE A 90 -0.25 10.23 5.36
C PHE A 90 -0.15 11.03 6.66
N ASN A 91 0.05 12.35 6.57
CA ASN A 91 0.06 13.22 7.74
C ASN A 91 -1.33 13.37 8.37
N GLU A 92 -2.40 13.41 7.59
CA GLU A 92 -3.78 13.38 8.11
C GLU A 92 -4.03 12.11 8.92
N LEU A 93 -3.67 10.94 8.38
CA LEU A 93 -3.74 9.66 9.08
C LEU A 93 -2.96 9.68 10.42
N LYS A 94 -1.81 10.36 10.47
CA LYS A 94 -1.01 10.50 11.69
C LYS A 94 -1.64 11.45 12.71
N GLN A 95 -2.30 12.53 12.28
CA GLN A 95 -2.86 13.51 13.20
C GLN A 95 -3.98 12.93 14.06
N SER A 96 -4.73 11.96 13.53
CA SER A 96 -5.73 11.16 14.26
C SER A 96 -5.16 10.40 15.47
N THR A 97 -3.84 10.36 15.67
CA THR A 97 -3.18 9.76 16.84
C THR A 97 -3.00 10.71 18.01
N THR A 98 -3.00 12.01 17.75
CA THR A 98 -2.62 13.05 18.73
C THR A 98 -3.80 13.61 19.52
N SER A 99 -5.02 13.24 19.14
CA SER A 99 -6.27 13.63 19.81
C SER A 99 -6.66 12.71 20.98
N GLU A 100 -5.94 11.61 21.21
CA GLU A 100 -6.15 10.75 22.39
C GLU A 100 -5.41 11.35 23.62
N PRO A 101 -6.09 11.73 24.71
CA PRO A 101 -5.41 12.11 25.93
C PRO A 101 -4.72 10.87 26.49
N ARG A 102 -3.38 10.91 26.59
CA ARG A 102 -2.61 9.93 27.35
C ARG A 102 -3.17 9.89 28.78
N LYS A 103 -3.86 8.80 29.11
CA LYS A 103 -4.24 8.47 30.50
C LYS A 103 -3.01 8.10 31.31
#